data_AF-A0A813G305-F1
#
_entry.id   AF-A0A813G305-F1
#
_cell.length_a   1.000
_cell.length_b   1.000
_cell.length_c   1.000
_cell.angle_alpha   90.00
_cell.angle_beta   90.00
_cell.angle_gamma   90.00
#
_symmetry.space_group_name_H-M   'P 1'
#
loop_
_entity.id
_entity.type
_entity.pdbx_description
1 polymer ?
#
loop_
_entity_poly.entity_id
_entity_poly.type
_entity_poly.pdbx_seq_one_letter_code
_entity_poly.pdbx_strand_id
1 'polypeptide(L)'
;ACAFYDAVRKDARKCAPSLVIDVCGGHGALGMLFIAHGVTKKALIIDQLRPPSHEAVKRAWAPFLGGGDSVSYDARPLREALPEALASVSGESVFVVACHACQHLAREIIDFCLNELLSTVTFAVCPCCPKDSAGGIQAAANSLGVDFGAAMFLAEMGRVSDQCEVHHRSFDAEVSPQNRILLGRAPTGLPTKASPSGRTAGIDRAEERLRQAYERAQRRPGGAEPQPPVKAGLWSNREAVAAVAASAGFDEAGYEAELARKAGAVASLLRPLIDAERLDASLLEFGGRLDVRRSPHKHFRARTIIAVGHPTNSLGYAASSSNGEAGESPGLFRLVPAGEGNFRLAAAIPTETLLPAVAAALPLMAELLSTSLGSSLAPGLRCVKLHGSLGGSPVQLLVCLIYGAETEAPKEPELELFRLAF
;
A
#
# COMPACT_ATOMS: atom_id res chain seq x y z
N ALA A 1 0.22 8.57 -0.75
CA ALA A 1 -0.35 9.93 -0.94
C ALA A 1 0.22 10.94 0.07
N CYS A 2 -0.15 10.93 1.35
CA CYS A 2 0.28 11.98 2.30
C CYS A 2 1.80 12.13 2.44
N ALA A 3 2.53 11.02 2.65
CA ALA A 3 3.99 11.05 2.77
C ALA A 3 4.68 11.62 1.51
N PHE A 4 4.18 11.25 0.32
CA PHE A 4 4.63 11.81 -0.94
C PHE A 4 4.33 13.31 -1.02
N TYR A 5 3.09 13.72 -0.69
CA TYR A 5 2.69 15.14 -0.67
C TYR A 5 3.60 15.96 0.24
N ASP A 6 3.87 15.51 1.46
CA ASP A 6 4.74 16.22 2.40
C ASP A 6 6.16 16.39 1.89
N ALA A 7 6.68 15.38 1.19
CA ALA A 7 8.01 15.42 0.59
C ALA A 7 8.13 16.44 -0.56
N VAL A 8 7.04 16.75 -1.28
CA VAL A 8 7.07 17.60 -2.48
C VAL A 8 6.29 18.91 -2.37
N ARG A 9 5.47 19.12 -1.33
CA ARG A 9 4.57 20.28 -1.21
C ARG A 9 5.28 21.63 -1.27
N LYS A 10 6.52 21.72 -0.76
CA LYS A 10 7.33 22.95 -0.84
C LYS A 10 7.72 23.25 -2.27
N ASP A 11 8.10 22.23 -3.04
CA ASP A 11 8.46 22.35 -4.44
C ASP A 11 7.22 22.69 -5.28
N ALA A 12 6.09 22.03 -5.01
CA ALA A 12 4.80 22.33 -5.64
C ALA A 12 4.37 23.79 -5.44
N ARG A 13 4.44 24.30 -4.20
CA ARG A 13 4.08 25.69 -3.88
C ARG A 13 4.98 26.71 -4.56
N LYS A 14 6.26 26.40 -4.75
CA LYS A 14 7.20 27.26 -5.51
C LYS A 14 6.82 27.33 -6.98
N CYS A 15 6.33 26.24 -7.56
CA CYS A 15 5.85 26.22 -8.94
C CYS A 15 4.51 26.95 -9.10
N ALA A 16 3.70 27.03 -8.03
CA ALA A 16 2.36 27.63 -8.04
C ALA A 16 1.48 27.14 -9.21
N PRO A 17 1.29 25.82 -9.36
CA PRO A 17 0.65 25.24 -10.53
C PRO A 17 -0.84 25.62 -10.63
N SER A 18 -1.29 25.99 -11.83
CA SER A 18 -2.71 26.16 -12.12
C SER A 18 -3.46 24.82 -12.15
N LEU A 19 -2.75 23.74 -12.46
CA LEU A 19 -3.23 22.37 -12.53
C LEU A 19 -2.22 21.38 -11.95
N VAL A 20 -2.69 20.46 -11.12
CA VAL A 20 -1.96 19.23 -10.77
C VAL A 20 -2.49 18.06 -11.59
N ILE A 21 -1.60 17.29 -12.20
CA ILE A 21 -1.97 16.05 -12.90
C ILE A 21 -1.47 14.86 -12.07
N ASP A 22 -2.39 14.11 -11.45
CA ASP A 22 -2.10 12.92 -10.63
C ASP A 22 -2.16 11.66 -11.50
N VAL A 23 -1.00 11.22 -11.95
CA VAL A 23 -0.83 10.13 -12.90
C VAL A 23 -0.62 8.80 -12.18
N CYS A 24 -1.27 7.74 -12.66
CA CYS A 24 -1.47 6.51 -11.91
C CYS A 24 -2.15 6.78 -10.57
N GLY A 25 -3.09 7.74 -10.56
CA GLY A 25 -3.64 8.32 -9.35
C GLY A 25 -4.58 7.37 -8.58
N GLY A 26 -5.06 6.29 -9.21
CA GLY A 26 -6.00 5.34 -8.64
C GLY A 26 -7.26 6.04 -8.09
N HIS A 27 -7.33 6.21 -6.77
CA HIS A 27 -8.45 6.93 -6.15
C HIS A 27 -8.39 8.46 -6.34
N GLY A 28 -7.26 9.00 -6.78
CA GLY A 28 -7.03 10.44 -6.96
C GLY A 28 -6.75 11.22 -5.67
N ALA A 29 -6.43 10.51 -4.58
CA ALA A 29 -6.23 11.12 -3.28
C ALA A 29 -5.03 12.09 -3.25
N LEU A 30 -4.01 11.85 -4.07
CA LEU A 30 -2.84 12.72 -4.12
C LEU A 30 -3.18 14.05 -4.82
N GLY A 31 -3.85 14.03 -5.97
CA GLY A 31 -4.35 15.25 -6.62
C GLY A 31 -5.28 16.06 -5.70
N MET A 32 -6.20 15.39 -5.00
CA MET A 32 -7.11 16.02 -4.03
C MET A 32 -6.38 16.66 -2.84
N LEU A 33 -5.26 16.09 -2.35
CA LEU A 33 -4.41 16.70 -1.32
C LEU A 33 -3.86 18.05 -1.75
N PHE A 34 -3.43 18.19 -3.00
CA PHE A 34 -2.92 19.47 -3.49
C PHE A 34 -3.98 20.56 -3.50
N ILE A 35 -5.24 20.21 -3.82
CA ILE A 35 -6.36 21.15 -3.75
C ILE A 35 -6.70 21.49 -2.30
N ALA A 36 -6.88 20.47 -1.45
CA ALA A 36 -7.29 20.65 -0.05
C ALA A 36 -6.31 21.54 0.75
N HIS A 37 -5.03 21.53 0.38
CA HIS A 37 -4.00 22.37 0.98
C HIS A 37 -3.71 23.68 0.24
N GLY A 38 -4.56 24.07 -0.71
CA GLY A 38 -4.48 25.32 -1.45
C GLY A 38 -3.25 25.47 -2.34
N VAL A 39 -2.64 24.36 -2.78
CA VAL A 39 -1.49 24.39 -3.70
C VAL A 39 -1.95 24.66 -5.13
N THR A 40 -3.11 24.13 -5.51
CA THR A 40 -3.74 24.35 -6.81
C THR A 40 -5.26 24.43 -6.64
N LYS A 41 -5.96 24.91 -7.67
CA LYS A 41 -7.43 24.95 -7.71
C LYS A 41 -8.03 23.76 -8.46
N LYS A 42 -7.23 23.07 -9.27
CA LYS A 42 -7.68 21.99 -10.15
C LYS A 42 -6.74 20.80 -10.07
N ALA A 43 -7.32 19.60 -10.09
CA ALA A 43 -6.58 18.37 -10.27
C ALA A 43 -7.23 17.51 -11.36
N LEU A 44 -6.40 17.01 -12.27
CA LEU A 44 -6.76 15.98 -13.23
C LEU A 44 -6.15 14.67 -12.77
N ILE A 45 -6.98 13.66 -12.53
CA ILE A 45 -6.51 12.32 -12.19
C ILE A 45 -6.45 11.49 -13.47
N ILE A 46 -5.31 10.90 -13.78
CA ILE A 46 -5.13 10.00 -14.94
C ILE A 46 -4.82 8.60 -14.43
N ASP A 47 -5.66 7.64 -14.79
CA ASP A 47 -5.40 6.22 -14.59
C ASP A 47 -6.16 5.44 -15.67
N GLN A 48 -5.70 4.24 -16.04
CA GLN A 48 -6.40 3.40 -17.02
C GLN A 48 -7.80 2.99 -16.56
N LEU A 49 -8.08 3.19 -15.26
CA LEU A 49 -9.27 2.67 -14.65
C LEU A 49 -9.68 3.52 -13.46
N ARG A 50 -10.96 3.92 -13.46
CA ARG A 50 -11.56 4.69 -12.37
C ARG A 50 -12.14 3.73 -11.31
N PRO A 51 -11.50 3.59 -10.13
CA PRO A 51 -12.02 2.71 -9.10
C PRO A 51 -13.33 3.28 -8.51
N PRO A 52 -14.31 2.45 -8.12
CA PRO A 52 -15.56 2.92 -7.52
C PRO A 52 -15.36 3.78 -6.27
N SER A 53 -14.31 3.51 -5.50
CA SER A 53 -13.95 4.29 -4.30
C SER A 53 -13.39 5.67 -4.61
N HIS A 54 -13.08 6.01 -5.87
CA HIS A 54 -12.76 7.39 -6.25
C HIS A 54 -13.90 8.35 -5.86
N GLU A 55 -15.16 7.99 -6.15
CA GLU A 55 -16.32 8.82 -5.79
C GLU A 55 -16.50 8.94 -4.27
N ALA A 56 -16.24 7.85 -3.54
CA ALA A 56 -16.28 7.86 -2.09
C ALA A 56 -15.23 8.81 -1.49
N VAL A 57 -14.00 8.76 -2.00
CA VAL A 57 -12.90 9.66 -1.59
C VAL A 57 -13.21 11.10 -1.98
N LYS A 58 -13.63 11.36 -3.23
CA LYS A 58 -14.02 12.69 -3.70
C LYS A 58 -15.12 13.30 -2.83
N ARG A 59 -16.17 12.53 -2.52
CA ARG A 59 -17.27 12.96 -1.65
C ARG A 59 -16.80 13.26 -0.23
N ALA A 60 -15.99 12.40 0.35
CA ALA A 60 -15.45 12.60 1.70
C ALA A 60 -14.59 13.88 1.79
N TRP A 61 -14.00 14.32 0.67
CA TRP A 61 -13.11 15.48 0.62
C TRP A 61 -13.80 16.73 0.08
N ALA A 62 -15.06 16.63 -0.37
CA ALA A 62 -15.80 17.72 -1.02
C ALA A 62 -15.74 19.08 -0.29
N PRO A 63 -15.82 19.16 1.06
CA PRO A 63 -15.69 20.44 1.78
C PRO A 63 -14.36 21.17 1.55
N PHE A 64 -13.30 20.46 1.15
CA PHE A 64 -11.95 21.01 0.96
C PHE A 64 -11.60 21.26 -0.52
N LEU A 65 -12.43 20.81 -1.46
CA LEU A 65 -12.10 20.85 -2.89
C LEU A 65 -12.57 22.13 -3.60
N GLY A 66 -13.32 23.01 -2.92
CA GLY A 66 -13.69 24.31 -3.47
C GLY A 66 -14.70 24.28 -4.63
N GLY A 67 -15.43 23.17 -4.83
CA GLY A 67 -16.47 23.02 -5.85
C GLY A 67 -16.44 21.68 -6.58
N GLY A 68 -17.48 21.37 -7.37
CA GLY A 68 -17.64 20.07 -8.05
C GLY A 68 -16.64 19.79 -9.17
N ASP A 69 -16.20 20.85 -9.88
CA ASP A 69 -15.35 20.78 -11.08
C ASP A 69 -13.85 20.91 -10.78
N SER A 70 -13.48 20.98 -9.51
CA SER A 70 -12.09 21.08 -9.06
C SER A 70 -11.29 19.79 -9.31
N VAL A 71 -11.97 18.64 -9.41
CA VAL A 71 -11.36 17.33 -9.64
C VAL A 71 -12.04 16.62 -10.80
N SER A 72 -11.27 16.38 -11.86
CA SER A 72 -11.66 15.57 -13.01
C SER A 72 -10.88 14.25 -13.03
N TYR A 73 -11.41 13.27 -13.77
CA TYR A 73 -10.81 11.95 -13.92
C TYR A 73 -10.80 11.55 -15.39
N ASP A 74 -9.63 11.21 -15.92
CA ASP A 74 -9.46 10.62 -17.24
C ASP A 74 -9.11 9.14 -17.08
N ALA A 75 -10.00 8.29 -17.59
CA ALA A 75 -9.89 6.83 -17.50
C ALA A 75 -9.21 6.20 -18.73
N ARG A 76 -8.58 7.00 -19.59
CA ARG A 76 -7.87 6.53 -20.78
C ARG A 76 -6.44 6.06 -20.47
N PRO A 77 -5.80 5.31 -21.38
CA PRO A 77 -4.39 4.97 -21.28
C PRO A 77 -3.49 6.20 -21.10
N LEU A 78 -2.44 6.04 -20.30
CA LEU A 78 -1.47 7.09 -19.99
C LEU A 78 -0.96 7.82 -21.24
N ARG A 79 -0.65 7.06 -22.28
CA ARG A 79 -0.07 7.53 -23.54
C ARG A 79 -1.00 8.40 -24.38
N GLU A 80 -2.30 8.27 -24.15
CA GLU A 80 -3.32 9.08 -24.81
C GLU A 80 -3.64 10.29 -23.92
N ALA A 81 -3.94 10.03 -22.64
CA ALA A 81 -4.43 11.03 -21.72
C ALA A 81 -3.40 12.10 -21.34
N LEU A 82 -2.16 11.71 -21.00
CA LEU A 82 -1.17 12.66 -20.47
C LEU A 82 -0.68 13.66 -21.54
N PRO A 83 -0.30 13.25 -22.77
CA PRO A 83 0.08 14.21 -23.80
C PRO A 83 -1.04 15.18 -24.15
N GLU A 84 -2.28 14.69 -24.28
CA GLU A 84 -3.43 15.54 -24.56
C GLU A 84 -3.70 16.53 -23.41
N ALA A 85 -3.61 16.06 -22.16
CA ALA A 85 -3.76 16.92 -20.99
C ALA A 85 -2.68 18.01 -20.95
N LEU A 86 -1.42 17.67 -21.22
CA LEU A 86 -0.31 18.64 -21.28
C LEU A 86 -0.49 19.64 -22.42
N ALA A 87 -0.91 19.19 -23.61
CA ALA A 87 -1.17 20.06 -24.75
C ALA A 87 -2.34 21.04 -24.48
N SER A 88 -3.36 20.62 -23.71
CA SER A 88 -4.54 21.42 -23.41
C SER A 88 -4.28 22.63 -22.48
N VAL A 89 -3.15 22.64 -21.78
CA VAL A 89 -2.77 23.66 -20.78
C VAL A 89 -1.52 24.44 -21.20
N SER A 90 -1.29 24.55 -22.50
CA SER A 90 -0.13 25.27 -23.05
C SER A 90 0.00 26.69 -22.48
N GLY A 91 1.18 27.00 -21.93
CA GLY A 91 1.49 28.28 -21.30
C GLY A 91 1.13 28.39 -19.81
N GLU A 92 0.43 27.41 -19.24
CA GLU A 92 0.14 27.36 -17.82
C GLU A 92 1.18 26.55 -17.04
N SER A 93 1.38 26.87 -15.75
CA SER A 93 2.24 26.06 -14.87
C SER A 93 1.52 24.80 -14.43
N VAL A 94 2.12 23.64 -14.76
CA VAL A 94 1.57 22.32 -14.46
C VAL A 94 2.50 21.57 -13.54
N PHE A 95 1.93 20.87 -12.55
CA PHE A 95 2.69 19.96 -11.71
C PHE A 95 2.19 18.53 -11.85
N VAL A 96 2.96 17.71 -12.55
CA VAL A 96 2.67 16.28 -12.76
C VAL A 96 3.20 15.49 -11.59
N VAL A 97 2.36 14.67 -10.96
CA VAL A 97 2.74 13.84 -9.82
C VAL A 97 2.39 12.38 -10.09
N ALA A 98 3.22 11.46 -9.64
CA ALA A 98 2.94 10.03 -9.74
C ALA A 98 3.50 9.29 -8.53
N CYS A 99 2.62 8.74 -7.69
CA CYS A 99 2.99 8.00 -6.49
C CYS A 99 2.85 6.50 -6.74
N HIS A 100 3.97 5.76 -6.67
CA HIS A 100 4.05 4.34 -7.01
C HIS A 100 3.76 4.01 -8.48
N ALA A 101 4.30 4.80 -9.40
CA ALA A 101 4.30 4.45 -10.83
C ALA A 101 5.33 3.34 -11.09
N CYS A 102 4.95 2.23 -11.74
CA CYS A 102 5.93 1.20 -12.12
C CYS A 102 7.08 1.82 -12.92
N GLN A 103 8.32 1.32 -12.79
CA GLN A 103 9.50 1.92 -13.42
C GLN A 103 9.33 2.27 -14.91
N HIS A 104 8.59 1.45 -15.67
CA HIS A 104 8.29 1.75 -17.08
C HIS A 104 7.36 2.96 -17.24
N LEU A 105 6.25 3.00 -16.48
CA LEU A 105 5.33 4.15 -16.44
C LEU A 105 6.03 5.40 -15.94
N ALA A 106 6.84 5.29 -14.89
CA ALA A 106 7.62 6.41 -14.37
C ALA A 106 8.49 7.03 -15.47
N ARG A 107 9.18 6.20 -16.25
CA ARG A 107 9.98 6.67 -17.40
C ARG A 107 9.10 7.33 -18.47
N GLU A 108 7.97 6.73 -18.84
CA GLU A 108 7.05 7.33 -19.82
C GLU A 108 6.49 8.67 -19.36
N ILE A 109 6.06 8.79 -18.10
CA ILE A 109 5.58 10.04 -17.50
C ILE A 109 6.66 11.11 -17.62
N ILE A 110 7.89 10.78 -17.25
CA ILE A 110 9.03 11.70 -17.34
C ILE A 110 9.28 12.09 -18.80
N ASP A 111 9.29 11.12 -19.72
CA ASP A 111 9.53 11.39 -21.14
C ASP A 111 8.44 12.29 -21.75
N PHE A 112 7.16 12.10 -21.39
CA PHE A 112 6.09 13.02 -21.79
C PHE A 112 6.28 14.42 -21.22
N CYS A 113 6.65 14.53 -19.94
CA CYS A 113 6.92 15.83 -19.31
C CYS A 113 8.10 16.57 -19.97
N LEU A 114 9.12 15.84 -20.44
CA LEU A 114 10.30 16.42 -21.09
C LEU A 114 10.07 16.73 -22.57
N ASN A 115 9.30 15.90 -23.28
CA ASN A 115 9.07 16.03 -24.72
C ASN A 115 8.11 17.18 -25.07
N GLU A 116 7.13 17.47 -24.21
CA GLU A 116 6.06 18.41 -24.54
C GLU A 116 6.48 19.90 -24.59
N LEU A 117 7.77 20.24 -24.69
CA LEU A 117 8.30 21.60 -24.91
C LEU A 117 7.87 22.68 -23.90
N LEU A 118 7.09 22.32 -22.88
CA LEU A 118 6.56 23.27 -21.92
C LEU A 118 7.62 23.50 -20.83
N SER A 119 8.33 24.62 -20.96
CA SER A 119 9.12 25.22 -19.87
C SER A 119 8.33 25.43 -18.56
N THR A 120 7.02 25.18 -18.58
CA THR A 120 6.09 25.35 -17.48
C THR A 120 5.71 24.05 -16.76
N VAL A 121 6.18 22.88 -17.24
CA VAL A 121 5.91 21.58 -16.60
C VAL A 121 6.97 21.27 -15.55
N THR A 122 6.52 21.03 -14.32
CA THR A 122 7.32 20.40 -13.26
C THR A 122 6.75 19.00 -13.02
N PHE A 123 7.60 18.03 -12.71
CA PHE A 123 7.13 16.68 -12.37
C PHE A 123 7.77 16.14 -11.10
N ALA A 124 7.04 15.32 -10.35
CA ALA A 124 7.51 14.55 -9.22
C ALA A 124 7.03 13.09 -9.36
N VAL A 125 7.96 12.15 -9.52
CA VAL A 125 7.64 10.75 -9.80
C VAL A 125 8.33 9.84 -8.78
N CYS A 126 7.55 9.00 -8.11
CA CYS A 126 8.04 7.96 -7.21
C CYS A 126 7.97 6.60 -7.92
N PRO A 127 9.03 6.16 -8.61
CA PRO A 127 9.03 4.87 -9.29
C PRO A 127 8.91 3.71 -8.29
N CYS A 128 8.07 2.74 -8.62
CA CYS A 128 7.94 1.45 -7.93
C CYS A 128 8.44 0.31 -8.83
N CYS A 129 8.78 -0.82 -8.23
CA CYS A 129 9.13 -2.05 -8.97
C CYS A 129 10.30 -1.87 -9.96
N PRO A 130 11.54 -1.65 -9.46
CA PRO A 130 12.71 -1.48 -10.32
C PRO A 130 12.84 -2.67 -11.26
N LYS A 131 13.08 -2.39 -12.54
CA LYS A 131 13.22 -3.40 -13.58
C LYS A 131 14.33 -3.04 -14.54
N ASP A 132 15.30 -3.94 -14.65
CA ASP A 132 16.42 -3.82 -15.56
C ASP A 132 16.38 -4.98 -16.55
N SER A 133 15.75 -4.75 -17.70
CA SER A 133 15.61 -5.79 -18.73
C SER A 133 16.95 -6.23 -19.33
N ALA A 134 18.00 -5.40 -19.25
CA ALA A 134 19.32 -5.71 -19.76
C ALA A 134 20.23 -6.35 -18.70
N GLY A 135 19.88 -6.20 -17.41
CA GLY A 135 20.60 -6.77 -16.27
C GLY A 135 21.90 -6.04 -15.89
N GLY A 136 22.36 -5.05 -16.68
CA GLY A 136 23.62 -4.33 -16.46
C GLY A 136 23.63 -3.49 -15.18
N ILE A 137 22.53 -2.79 -14.88
CA ILE A 137 22.38 -2.01 -13.65
C ILE A 137 22.26 -2.94 -12.45
N GLN A 138 21.53 -4.05 -12.58
CA GLN A 138 21.41 -5.03 -11.51
C GLN A 138 22.77 -5.67 -11.17
N ALA A 139 23.54 -6.07 -12.18
CA ALA A 139 24.88 -6.62 -12.00
C ALA A 139 25.83 -5.62 -11.33
N ALA A 140 25.81 -4.35 -11.78
CA ALA A 140 26.61 -3.28 -11.18
C ALA A 140 26.21 -3.02 -9.72
N ALA A 141 24.90 -2.93 -9.42
CA ALA A 141 24.40 -2.73 -8.07
C ALA A 141 24.88 -3.84 -7.12
N ASN A 142 24.76 -5.10 -7.55
CA ASN A 142 25.25 -6.25 -6.78
C ASN A 142 26.76 -6.20 -6.56
N SER A 143 27.54 -5.89 -7.59
CA SER A 143 29.00 -5.81 -7.49
C SER A 143 29.48 -4.69 -6.56
N LEU A 144 28.70 -3.62 -6.43
CA LEU A 144 29.02 -2.46 -5.60
C LEU A 144 28.38 -2.52 -4.21
N GLY A 145 27.57 -3.54 -3.92
CA GLY A 145 26.83 -3.65 -2.65
C GLY A 145 25.79 -2.53 -2.46
N VAL A 146 25.22 -2.02 -3.56
CA VAL A 146 24.21 -0.95 -3.54
C VAL A 146 22.81 -1.54 -3.75
N ASP A 147 21.81 -0.98 -3.07
CA ASP A 147 20.41 -1.32 -3.32
C ASP A 147 20.05 -1.15 -4.81
N PHE A 148 19.49 -2.21 -5.41
CA PHE A 148 19.08 -2.20 -6.82
C PHE A 148 18.07 -1.08 -7.11
N GLY A 149 17.15 -0.80 -6.17
CA GLY A 149 16.21 0.32 -6.31
C GLY A 149 16.90 1.67 -6.36
N ALA A 150 17.89 1.90 -5.49
CA ALA A 150 18.70 3.11 -5.50
C ALA A 150 19.54 3.25 -6.79
N ALA A 151 20.15 2.16 -7.27
CA ALA A 151 20.92 2.17 -8.51
C ALA A 151 20.04 2.52 -9.73
N MET A 152 18.85 1.91 -9.84
CA MET A 152 17.88 2.25 -10.89
C MET A 152 17.43 3.72 -10.81
N PHE A 153 17.20 4.22 -9.59
CA PHE A 153 16.81 5.61 -9.37
C PHE A 153 17.92 6.59 -9.81
N LEU A 154 19.18 6.33 -9.44
CA LEU A 154 20.34 7.13 -9.86
C LEU A 154 20.55 7.09 -11.38
N ALA A 155 20.38 5.92 -12.00
CA ALA A 155 20.46 5.78 -13.44
C ALA A 155 19.38 6.63 -14.15
N GLU A 156 18.17 6.66 -13.61
CA GLU A 156 17.09 7.50 -14.14
C GLU A 156 17.36 8.99 -13.94
N MET A 157 17.88 9.41 -12.78
CA MET A 157 18.33 10.79 -12.56
C MET A 157 19.39 11.22 -13.57
N GLY A 158 20.41 10.37 -13.78
CA GLY A 158 21.47 10.63 -14.75
C GLY A 158 20.93 10.77 -16.18
N ARG A 159 19.97 9.91 -16.57
CA ARG A 159 19.35 9.92 -17.91
C ARG A 159 18.68 11.25 -18.25
N VAL A 160 18.10 11.95 -17.27
CA VAL A 160 17.31 13.17 -17.52
C VAL A 160 18.00 14.46 -17.08
N SER A 161 19.20 14.35 -16.50
CA SER A 161 19.96 15.47 -15.95
C SER A 161 20.44 16.48 -17.00
N ASP A 162 20.48 16.11 -18.28
CA ASP A 162 20.85 16.99 -19.38
C ASP A 162 19.66 17.80 -19.95
N GLN A 163 18.43 17.42 -19.58
CA GLN A 163 17.18 17.99 -20.09
C GLN A 163 16.43 18.82 -19.04
N CYS A 164 16.68 18.59 -17.76
CA CYS A 164 15.99 19.28 -16.66
C CYS A 164 16.85 19.41 -15.41
N GLU A 165 16.49 20.32 -14.53
CA GLU A 165 17.04 20.36 -13.17
C GLU A 165 16.42 19.21 -12.36
N VAL A 166 17.24 18.22 -12.01
CA VAL A 166 16.81 17.02 -11.29
C VAL A 166 17.13 17.14 -9.81
N HIS A 167 16.13 16.89 -8.98
CA HIS A 167 16.29 16.77 -7.54
C HIS A 167 15.77 15.42 -7.04
N HIS A 168 16.39 14.95 -5.97
CA HIS A 168 15.88 13.85 -5.17
C HIS A 168 15.07 14.40 -3.99
N ARG A 169 13.91 13.81 -3.74
CA ARG A 169 13.17 13.91 -2.47
C ARG A 169 12.93 12.50 -1.95
N SER A 170 12.85 12.38 -0.63
CA SER A 170 12.44 11.14 0.00
C SER A 170 11.39 11.41 1.06
N PHE A 171 10.64 10.37 1.38
CA PHE A 171 9.76 10.32 2.55
C PHE A 171 10.18 9.16 3.44
N ASP A 172 9.47 8.94 4.54
CA ASP A 172 9.81 7.88 5.47
C ASP A 172 9.81 6.49 4.79
N ALA A 173 10.92 5.77 4.94
CA ALA A 173 11.09 4.42 4.41
C ALA A 173 10.13 3.41 5.06
N GLU A 174 9.63 3.72 6.25
CA GLU A 174 8.62 2.91 6.93
C GLU A 174 7.26 2.95 6.23
N VAL A 175 6.97 4.03 5.49
CA VAL A 175 5.75 4.13 4.67
C VAL A 175 5.89 3.31 3.39
N SER A 176 7.07 3.35 2.76
CA SER A 176 7.40 2.50 1.63
C SER A 176 8.91 2.33 1.48
N PRO A 177 9.42 1.11 1.20
CA PRO A 177 10.83 0.91 0.89
C PRO A 177 11.27 1.58 -0.43
N GLN A 178 10.31 2.03 -1.25
CA GLN A 178 10.53 2.74 -2.51
C GLN A 178 10.32 4.25 -2.32
N ASN A 179 10.76 4.79 -1.19
CA ASN A 179 10.56 6.18 -0.73
C ASN A 179 11.38 7.25 -1.49
N ARG A 180 11.61 7.08 -2.79
CA ARG A 180 12.49 7.96 -3.58
C ARG A 180 11.67 8.63 -4.68
N ILE A 181 11.64 9.95 -4.66
CA ILE A 181 10.91 10.79 -5.60
C ILE A 181 11.92 11.52 -6.46
N LEU A 182 11.81 11.34 -7.78
CA LEU A 182 12.55 12.07 -8.79
C LEU A 182 11.72 13.31 -9.14
N LEU A 183 12.23 14.48 -8.76
CA LEU A 183 11.64 15.77 -9.06
C LEU A 183 12.41 16.39 -10.23
N GLY A 184 11.75 16.74 -11.32
CA GLY A 184 12.36 17.43 -12.45
C GLY A 184 11.69 18.77 -12.73
N ARG A 185 12.51 19.79 -13.02
CA ARG A 185 12.06 21.12 -13.44
C ARG A 185 12.66 21.48 -14.78
N ALA A 186 11.85 21.98 -15.70
CA ALA A 186 12.37 22.54 -16.94
C ALA A 186 13.38 23.66 -16.62
N PRO A 187 14.55 23.70 -17.28
CA PRO A 187 15.51 24.77 -17.08
C PRO A 187 14.89 26.09 -17.54
N THR A 188 14.97 27.13 -16.71
CA THR A 188 14.56 28.47 -17.13
C THR A 188 15.49 28.96 -18.25
N GLY A 189 14.99 29.00 -19.49
CA GLY A 189 15.65 29.68 -20.61
C GLY A 189 16.61 28.85 -21.47
N LEU A 190 16.63 27.51 -21.39
CA LEU A 190 17.41 26.70 -22.33
C LEU A 190 16.56 26.23 -23.52
N PRO A 191 17.09 26.27 -24.76
CA PRO A 191 16.41 25.74 -25.94
C PRO A 191 16.33 24.21 -25.85
N THR A 192 15.13 23.69 -26.09
CA THR A 192 14.80 22.26 -26.02
C THR A 192 15.48 21.48 -27.13
N LYS A 193 16.25 20.45 -26.78
CA LYS A 193 16.80 19.48 -27.74
C LYS A 193 15.74 18.43 -28.04
N ALA A 194 15.51 18.14 -29.32
CA ALA A 194 14.58 17.09 -29.74
C ALA A 194 15.07 15.70 -29.25
N SER A 195 14.15 14.93 -28.66
CA SER A 195 14.44 13.60 -28.11
C SER A 195 14.39 12.51 -29.19
N PRO A 196 15.25 11.47 -29.14
CA PRO A 196 15.26 10.40 -30.13
C PRO A 196 14.07 9.43 -29.98
N SER A 197 13.21 9.37 -30.99
CA SER A 197 12.09 8.44 -31.12
C SER A 197 12.58 7.02 -31.48
N GLY A 198 12.63 6.08 -30.52
CA GLY A 198 13.18 4.74 -30.84
C GLY A 198 12.81 3.54 -29.97
N ARG A 199 11.78 3.59 -29.11
CA ARG A 199 11.52 2.50 -28.13
C ARG A 199 10.05 2.06 -27.97
N THR A 200 9.29 1.93 -29.05
CA THR A 200 7.85 1.59 -28.98
C THR A 200 7.56 0.16 -28.52
N ALA A 201 8.14 -0.87 -29.16
CA ALA A 201 7.69 -2.26 -29.00
C ALA A 201 7.81 -2.87 -27.58
N GLY A 202 8.81 -2.46 -26.79
CA GLY A 202 8.99 -2.98 -25.43
C GLY A 202 7.95 -2.46 -24.44
N ILE A 203 7.43 -1.26 -24.73
CA ILE A 203 6.50 -0.55 -23.86
C ILE A 203 5.08 -1.07 -24.07
N ASP A 204 4.68 -1.33 -25.32
CA ASP A 204 3.34 -1.86 -25.63
C ASP A 204 3.07 -3.18 -24.89
N ARG A 205 4.10 -4.04 -24.75
CA ARG A 205 4.03 -5.27 -23.95
C ARG A 205 3.91 -5.03 -22.44
N ALA A 206 4.46 -3.94 -21.91
CA ALA A 206 4.34 -3.60 -20.50
C ALA A 206 2.94 -3.07 -20.20
N GLU A 207 2.41 -2.23 -21.07
CA GLU A 207 1.05 -1.68 -21.01
C GLU A 207 -0.01 -2.77 -21.08
N GLU A 208 0.11 -3.70 -22.02
CA GLU A 208 -0.81 -4.83 -22.12
C GLU A 208 -0.82 -5.69 -20.83
N ARG A 209 0.35 -5.90 -20.22
CA ARG A 209 0.45 -6.62 -18.93
C ARG A 209 -0.22 -5.85 -17.78
N LEU A 210 -0.10 -4.53 -17.78
CA LEU A 210 -0.71 -3.66 -16.79
C LEU A 210 -2.24 -3.66 -16.93
N ARG A 211 -2.75 -3.49 -18.16
CA ARG A 211 -4.18 -3.58 -18.48
C ARG A 211 -4.77 -4.91 -18.01
N GLN A 212 -4.10 -6.02 -18.33
CA GLN A 212 -4.50 -7.34 -17.85
C GLN A 212 -4.48 -7.46 -16.32
N ALA A 213 -3.53 -6.82 -15.63
CA ALA A 213 -3.49 -6.82 -14.17
C ALA A 213 -4.66 -6.05 -13.56
N TYR A 214 -5.03 -4.91 -14.15
CA TYR A 214 -6.20 -4.14 -13.74
C TYR A 214 -7.51 -4.90 -13.97
N GLU A 215 -7.67 -5.50 -15.15
CA GLU A 215 -8.84 -6.33 -15.46
C GLU A 215 -8.97 -7.49 -14.47
N ARG A 216 -7.86 -8.16 -14.14
CA ARG A 216 -7.85 -9.21 -13.11
C ARG A 216 -8.25 -8.70 -11.73
N ALA A 217 -7.77 -7.52 -11.32
CA ALA A 217 -8.09 -6.94 -10.02
C ALA A 217 -9.57 -6.48 -9.91
N GLN A 218 -10.21 -6.20 -11.04
CA GLN A 218 -11.59 -5.70 -11.09
C GLN A 218 -12.65 -6.73 -11.43
N ARG A 219 -12.26 -7.90 -11.94
CA ARG A 219 -13.20 -9.02 -12.03
C ARG A 219 -13.74 -9.30 -10.64
N ARG A 220 -15.00 -8.89 -10.40
CA ARG A 220 -15.80 -9.44 -9.30
C ARG A 220 -15.74 -10.95 -9.43
N PRO A 221 -15.60 -11.72 -8.33
CA PRO A 221 -15.58 -13.18 -8.39
C PRO A 221 -16.93 -13.64 -8.96
N GLY A 222 -16.93 -13.91 -10.26
CA GLY A 222 -18.12 -14.18 -11.05
C GLY A 222 -17.69 -14.70 -12.41
N GLY A 223 -17.47 -16.01 -12.46
CA GLY A 223 -17.33 -16.84 -13.66
C GLY A 223 -16.14 -16.52 -14.58
N ALA A 224 -15.15 -17.42 -14.61
CA ALA A 224 -14.09 -17.63 -15.62
C ALA A 224 -12.63 -17.54 -15.10
N GLU A 225 -11.72 -18.11 -15.90
CA GLU A 225 -10.75 -19.09 -15.44
C GLU A 225 -9.29 -18.66 -15.18
N PRO A 226 -8.52 -19.45 -14.39
CA PRO A 226 -7.21 -19.10 -13.89
C PRO A 226 -6.08 -19.63 -14.78
N GLN A 227 -5.11 -18.77 -15.04
CA GLN A 227 -3.81 -19.10 -15.62
C GLN A 227 -2.76 -19.42 -14.55
N PRO A 228 -1.69 -20.18 -14.90
CA PRO A 228 -0.74 -20.71 -13.93
C PRO A 228 0.27 -19.67 -13.42
N PRO A 229 0.80 -19.84 -12.19
CA PRO A 229 1.72 -18.92 -11.55
C PRO A 229 3.20 -19.14 -11.93
N VAL A 230 3.93 -18.03 -12.03
CA VAL A 230 5.39 -17.97 -12.21
C VAL A 230 6.09 -18.11 -10.86
N LYS A 231 7.14 -18.94 -10.80
CA LYS A 231 7.98 -19.16 -9.60
C LYS A 231 8.79 -17.91 -9.26
N ALA A 232 8.68 -17.39 -8.04
CA ALA A 232 9.56 -16.34 -7.51
C ALA A 232 10.36 -16.88 -6.32
N GLY A 233 11.67 -16.63 -6.34
CA GLY A 233 12.66 -17.13 -5.39
C GLY A 233 12.73 -16.36 -4.07
N LEU A 234 13.22 -17.07 -3.04
CA LEU A 234 13.34 -16.64 -1.65
C LEU A 234 14.44 -15.60 -1.42
N TRP A 235 14.19 -14.61 -0.55
CA TRP A 235 15.18 -13.77 0.15
C TRP A 235 14.96 -13.93 1.66
N SER A 236 16.04 -13.98 2.46
CA SER A 236 15.98 -14.19 3.91
C SER A 236 16.20 -12.88 4.70
N ASN A 237 15.39 -12.69 5.77
CA ASN A 237 15.11 -11.43 6.47
C ASN A 237 16.13 -10.96 7.53
N ARG A 238 17.30 -11.60 7.68
CA ARG A 238 18.07 -11.48 8.94
C ARG A 238 19.00 -10.25 9.02
N GLU A 239 19.52 -9.78 7.89
CA GLU A 239 20.53 -8.72 7.84
C GLU A 239 19.93 -7.31 7.78
N ALA A 240 18.76 -7.15 7.17
CA ALA A 240 18.03 -5.88 7.08
C ALA A 240 17.56 -5.36 8.46
N VAL A 241 17.32 -6.26 9.42
CA VAL A 241 16.81 -5.94 10.75
C VAL A 241 17.89 -5.29 11.64
N ALA A 242 19.16 -5.64 11.47
CA ALA A 242 20.26 -5.12 12.29
C ALA A 242 20.62 -3.66 11.95
N ALA A 243 20.51 -3.26 10.68
CA ALA A 243 20.90 -1.93 10.22
C ALA A 243 19.92 -0.81 10.62
N VAL A 244 18.62 -1.11 10.65
CA VAL A 244 17.56 -0.15 11.01
C VAL A 244 17.55 0.16 12.51
N ALA A 245 18.08 -0.74 13.33
CA ALA A 245 18.10 -0.59 14.77
C ALA A 245 19.01 0.55 15.29
N ALA A 246 19.97 1.02 14.48
CA ALA A 246 21.02 1.93 14.91
C ALA A 246 20.73 3.43 14.66
N SER A 247 19.68 3.81 13.93
CA SER A 247 19.59 5.15 13.31
C SER A 247 18.55 6.14 13.87
N ALA A 248 17.65 5.78 14.80
CA ALA A 248 16.40 6.52 15.03
C ALA A 248 16.32 7.40 16.31
N GLY A 249 17.36 8.16 16.68
CA GLY A 249 17.45 8.89 17.97
C GLY A 249 16.31 9.88 18.34
N PHE A 250 15.21 9.38 18.92
CA PHE A 250 14.13 10.16 19.55
C PHE A 250 14.31 10.26 21.08
N ASP A 251 13.98 11.41 21.69
CA ASP A 251 13.98 11.58 23.16
C ASP A 251 12.64 11.18 23.81
N GLU A 252 12.71 10.82 25.11
CA GLU A 252 11.58 10.38 25.94
C GLU A 252 10.46 11.42 26.06
N ALA A 253 10.81 12.70 26.16
CA ALA A 253 9.88 13.77 26.45
C ALA A 253 8.93 14.06 25.29
N GLY A 254 9.43 14.02 24.05
CA GLY A 254 8.59 14.17 22.86
C GLY A 254 7.59 13.03 22.68
N TYR A 255 7.95 11.84 23.13
CA TYR A 255 7.08 10.66 23.06
C TYR A 255 5.88 10.78 24.02
N GLU A 256 6.12 11.13 25.28
CA GLU A 256 5.06 11.27 26.28
C GLU A 256 4.03 12.35 25.91
N ALA A 257 4.49 13.46 25.34
CA ALA A 257 3.61 14.53 24.86
C ALA A 257 2.68 14.06 23.72
N GLU A 258 3.22 13.28 22.77
CA GLU A 258 2.44 12.73 21.64
C GLU A 258 1.50 11.61 22.09
N LEU A 259 1.89 10.82 23.08
CA LEU A 259 1.05 9.80 23.70
C LEU A 259 -0.16 10.41 24.39
N ALA A 260 0.06 11.43 25.23
CA ALA A 260 -0.99 12.17 25.91
C ALA A 260 -1.98 12.80 24.92
N ARG A 261 -1.47 13.38 23.81
CA ARG A 261 -2.29 13.95 22.73
C ARG A 261 -3.21 12.91 22.08
N LYS A 262 -2.67 11.74 21.73
CA LYS A 262 -3.42 10.65 21.09
C LYS A 262 -4.46 10.05 22.03
N ALA A 263 -4.10 9.84 23.29
CA ALA A 263 -5.03 9.36 24.30
C ALA A 263 -6.20 10.33 24.51
N GLY A 264 -5.94 11.64 24.54
CA GLY A 264 -6.98 12.66 24.60
C GLY A 264 -7.95 12.63 23.40
N ALA A 265 -7.44 12.32 22.20
CA ALA A 265 -8.27 12.16 21.01
C ALA A 265 -9.20 10.93 21.08
N VAL A 266 -8.69 9.80 21.59
CA VAL A 266 -9.50 8.58 21.81
C VAL A 266 -10.54 8.82 22.90
N ALA A 267 -10.16 9.47 24.00
CA ALA A 267 -11.08 9.85 25.07
C ALA A 267 -12.22 10.74 24.57
N SER A 268 -11.91 11.72 23.72
CA SER A 268 -12.91 12.61 23.10
C SER A 268 -13.88 11.85 22.19
N LEU A 269 -13.38 10.84 21.47
CA LEU A 269 -14.18 10.00 20.58
C LEU A 269 -15.16 9.10 21.35
N LEU A 270 -14.75 8.59 22.51
CA LEU A 270 -15.53 7.67 23.34
C LEU A 270 -16.48 8.38 24.32
N ARG A 271 -16.30 9.69 24.55
CA ARG A 271 -17.09 10.49 25.48
C ARG A 271 -18.62 10.36 25.27
N PRO A 272 -19.18 10.41 24.05
CA PRO A 272 -20.62 10.28 23.86
C PRO A 272 -21.19 8.91 24.28
N LEU A 273 -20.37 7.86 24.28
CA LEU A 273 -20.78 6.52 24.73
C LEU A 273 -20.78 6.43 26.26
N ILE A 274 -19.86 7.15 26.91
CA ILE A 274 -19.79 7.25 28.38
C ILE A 274 -20.94 8.12 28.90
N ASP A 275 -21.19 9.26 28.25
CA ASP A 275 -22.28 10.16 28.62
C ASP A 275 -23.66 9.51 28.45
N ALA A 276 -23.77 8.54 27.53
CA ALA A 276 -24.96 7.73 27.34
C ALA A 276 -25.03 6.49 28.25
N GLU A 277 -24.10 6.34 29.21
CA GLU A 277 -23.95 5.18 30.11
C GLU A 277 -23.78 3.83 29.39
N ARG A 278 -23.30 3.87 28.14
CA ARG A 278 -23.03 2.68 27.31
C ARG A 278 -21.60 2.17 27.41
N LEU A 279 -20.73 2.93 28.07
CA LEU A 279 -19.33 2.62 28.29
C LEU A 279 -18.91 3.15 29.68
N ASP A 280 -18.18 2.33 30.44
CA ASP A 280 -17.70 2.72 31.77
C ASP A 280 -16.69 3.87 31.65
N ALA A 281 -16.90 4.95 32.42
CA ALA A 281 -16.00 6.10 32.45
C ALA A 281 -14.58 5.74 32.91
N SER A 282 -14.44 4.68 33.72
CA SER A 282 -13.15 4.15 34.18
C SER A 282 -12.29 3.59 33.04
N LEU A 283 -12.86 3.43 31.84
CA LEU A 283 -12.16 3.00 30.63
C LEU A 283 -11.31 4.13 30.02
N LEU A 284 -11.51 5.39 30.42
CA LEU A 284 -10.69 6.53 29.97
C LEU A 284 -9.68 7.00 31.01
N GLU A 285 -9.66 6.41 32.21
CA GLU A 285 -8.67 6.74 33.23
C GLU A 285 -7.29 6.25 32.79
N PHE A 286 -6.36 7.20 32.66
CA PHE A 286 -4.99 6.93 32.24
C PHE A 286 -4.27 6.12 33.34
N GLY A 287 -3.90 4.87 33.05
CA GLY A 287 -3.42 3.91 34.05
C GLY A 287 -4.52 3.04 34.70
N GLY A 288 -5.77 3.18 34.26
CA GLY A 288 -6.90 2.33 34.61
C GLY A 288 -7.07 1.14 33.66
N ARG A 289 -8.31 0.87 33.19
CA ARG A 289 -8.61 -0.30 32.32
C ARG A 289 -8.07 -0.18 30.90
N LEU A 290 -7.73 1.03 30.44
CA LEU A 290 -7.12 1.26 29.13
C LEU A 290 -5.59 1.26 29.27
N ASP A 291 -4.98 0.11 28.98
CA ASP A 291 -3.54 -0.06 28.93
C ASP A 291 -2.99 0.53 27.62
N VAL A 292 -2.46 1.76 27.71
CA VAL A 292 -1.81 2.43 26.57
C VAL A 292 -0.33 2.05 26.58
N ARG A 293 -0.01 1.00 25.84
CA ARG A 293 1.39 0.54 25.71
C ARG A 293 2.16 1.38 24.72
N ARG A 294 3.40 1.68 25.08
CA ARG A 294 4.37 2.24 24.15
C ARG A 294 4.58 1.29 22.99
N SER A 295 4.23 1.73 21.78
CA SER A 295 4.67 1.04 20.58
C SER A 295 6.20 1.20 20.53
N PRO A 296 7.00 0.12 20.68
CA PRO A 296 8.44 0.23 20.50
C PRO A 296 8.75 0.81 19.12
N HIS A 297 9.80 1.63 19.07
CA HIS A 297 10.27 2.39 17.92
C HIS A 297 10.63 1.56 16.67
N LYS A 298 10.40 0.23 16.68
CA LYS A 298 10.89 -0.75 15.69
C LYS A 298 9.88 -1.87 15.39
N HIS A 299 8.58 -1.57 15.34
CA HIS A 299 7.62 -2.61 14.97
C HIS A 299 7.57 -2.86 13.47
N PHE A 300 8.43 -3.78 12.99
CA PHE A 300 8.06 -4.57 11.81
C PHE A 300 6.92 -5.50 12.21
N ARG A 301 5.75 -5.31 11.62
CA ARG A 301 4.57 -6.16 11.84
C ARG A 301 4.52 -7.21 10.74
N ALA A 302 4.90 -8.46 11.03
CA ALA A 302 4.54 -9.53 10.12
C ALA A 302 3.04 -9.80 10.26
N ARG A 303 2.34 -9.77 9.13
CA ARG A 303 0.91 -10.04 9.05
C ARG A 303 0.73 -11.42 8.42
N THR A 304 0.10 -12.32 9.14
CA THR A 304 -0.31 -13.63 8.60
C THR A 304 -1.82 -13.72 8.64
N ILE A 305 -2.44 -14.04 7.51
CA ILE A 305 -3.89 -14.26 7.42
C ILE A 305 -4.12 -15.76 7.26
N ILE A 306 -5.00 -16.30 8.10
CA ILE A 306 -5.28 -17.74 8.18
C ILE A 306 -6.77 -17.93 7.91
N ALA A 307 -7.08 -18.57 6.78
CA ALA A 307 -8.48 -18.85 6.43
C ALA A 307 -9.06 -19.96 7.33
N VAL A 308 -10.37 -19.98 7.53
CA VAL A 308 -11.07 -21.02 8.30
C VAL A 308 -12.06 -21.76 7.38
N GLY A 309 -12.14 -23.09 7.53
CA GLY A 309 -13.03 -23.95 6.75
C GLY A 309 -12.29 -24.87 5.78
N HIS A 310 -12.99 -25.92 5.30
CA HIS A 310 -12.46 -26.76 4.22
C HIS A 310 -12.21 -25.90 2.98
N PRO A 311 -11.12 -26.14 2.23
CA PRO A 311 -11.08 -25.64 0.86
C PRO A 311 -12.33 -26.19 0.16
N THR A 312 -13.15 -25.32 -0.40
CA THR A 312 -14.31 -25.72 -1.19
C THR A 312 -13.81 -26.44 -2.44
N ASN A 313 -13.66 -27.78 -2.36
CA ASN A 313 -13.19 -28.62 -3.46
C ASN A 313 -14.34 -29.52 -3.95
N SER A 314 -14.85 -29.22 -5.13
CA SER A 314 -15.08 -30.23 -6.17
C SER A 314 -14.04 -29.89 -7.26
N LEU A 315 -12.95 -30.62 -7.47
CA LEU A 315 -12.84 -32.01 -7.89
C LEU A 315 -11.41 -32.56 -7.64
N GLY A 316 -11.32 -33.89 -7.59
CA GLY A 316 -10.12 -34.64 -7.24
C GLY A 316 -9.04 -34.76 -8.33
N TYR A 317 -7.92 -35.34 -7.90
CA TYR A 317 -6.77 -35.69 -8.74
C TYR A 317 -7.15 -36.75 -9.79
N ALA A 318 -7.26 -36.36 -11.06
CA ALA A 318 -6.93 -37.21 -12.21
C ALA A 318 -6.69 -36.35 -13.46
N ALA A 319 -5.58 -36.65 -14.16
CA ALA A 319 -5.19 -36.29 -15.52
C ALA A 319 -5.82 -35.06 -16.23
N SER A 320 -4.93 -34.09 -16.51
CA SER A 320 -4.90 -33.19 -17.68
C SER A 320 -6.11 -32.34 -18.05
N SER A 321 -5.77 -31.08 -18.36
CA SER A 321 -6.47 -30.09 -19.18
C SER A 321 -7.16 -28.94 -18.44
N SER A 322 -6.89 -27.79 -19.06
CA SER A 322 -7.34 -26.42 -18.84
C SER A 322 -8.81 -26.35 -18.48
N ASN A 323 -9.13 -25.59 -17.42
CA ASN A 323 -10.31 -24.72 -17.27
C ASN A 323 -10.70 -24.60 -15.76
N GLY A 324 -10.71 -23.41 -15.18
CA GLY A 324 -10.88 -23.20 -13.73
C GLY A 324 -11.81 -22.08 -13.30
N GLU A 325 -12.03 -21.98 -12.01
CA GLU A 325 -12.71 -20.89 -11.33
C GLU A 325 -11.91 -20.53 -10.08
N ALA A 326 -12.00 -19.27 -9.64
CA ALA A 326 -11.33 -18.83 -8.42
C ALA A 326 -12.14 -19.25 -7.19
N GLY A 327 -11.83 -20.44 -6.66
CA GLY A 327 -12.09 -20.77 -5.26
C GLY A 327 -11.32 -19.85 -4.33
N GLU A 328 -11.72 -19.80 -3.05
CA GLU A 328 -10.93 -19.15 -2.00
C GLU A 328 -9.46 -19.54 -2.14
N SER A 329 -8.55 -18.55 -2.17
CA SER A 329 -7.12 -18.83 -2.12
C SER A 329 -6.87 -19.82 -0.97
N PRO A 330 -6.12 -20.91 -1.19
CA PRO A 330 -5.89 -21.89 -0.14
C PRO A 330 -5.25 -21.27 1.11
N GLY A 331 -4.74 -20.04 1.00
CA GLY A 331 -3.94 -19.40 2.03
C GLY A 331 -2.60 -20.13 2.14
N LEU A 332 -1.57 -19.44 2.63
CA LEU A 332 -0.35 -20.16 3.02
C LEU A 332 -0.62 -21.06 4.23
N PHE A 333 -1.63 -20.71 5.03
CA PHE A 333 -2.08 -21.39 6.25
C PHE A 333 -3.62 -21.33 6.32
N ARG A 334 -4.25 -22.43 6.73
CA ARG A 334 -5.72 -22.57 6.83
C ARG A 334 -6.10 -23.51 7.99
N LEU A 335 -7.13 -23.17 8.73
CA LEU A 335 -7.73 -24.03 9.74
C LEU A 335 -8.89 -24.80 9.11
N VAL A 336 -8.72 -26.11 8.97
CA VAL A 336 -9.64 -27.01 8.28
C VAL A 336 -10.34 -27.89 9.31
N PRO A 337 -11.67 -28.08 9.26
CA PRO A 337 -12.35 -29.01 10.15
C PRO A 337 -11.80 -30.44 10.02
N ALA A 338 -11.74 -31.17 11.13
CA ALA A 338 -11.18 -32.51 11.25
C ALA A 338 -12.16 -33.51 11.91
N GLY A 339 -13.42 -33.12 12.17
CA GLY A 339 -14.45 -33.94 12.81
C GLY A 339 -15.46 -33.09 13.60
N GLU A 340 -16.28 -33.71 14.46
CA GLU A 340 -17.20 -32.99 15.36
C GLU A 340 -16.41 -32.05 16.28
N GLY A 341 -16.47 -30.75 15.98
CA GLY A 341 -15.79 -29.70 16.73
C GLY A 341 -14.35 -29.44 16.32
N ASN A 342 -13.57 -30.44 15.90
CA ASN A 342 -12.12 -30.29 15.75
C ASN A 342 -11.67 -29.51 14.50
N PHE A 343 -10.62 -28.69 14.62
CA PHE A 343 -9.89 -28.02 13.54
C PHE A 343 -8.43 -28.48 13.49
N ARG A 344 -7.87 -28.60 12.28
CA ARG A 344 -6.45 -28.85 12.01
C ARG A 344 -5.86 -27.75 11.14
N LEU A 345 -4.59 -27.42 11.35
CA LEU A 345 -3.87 -26.52 10.45
C LEU A 345 -3.44 -27.26 9.16
N ALA A 346 -3.85 -26.75 8.01
CA ALA A 346 -3.29 -27.06 6.70
C ALA A 346 -2.36 -25.91 6.28
N ALA A 347 -1.12 -26.22 5.90
CA ALA A 347 -0.13 -25.23 5.49
C ALA A 347 0.48 -25.61 4.13
N ALA A 348 0.60 -24.65 3.22
CA ALA A 348 1.21 -24.83 1.91
C ALA A 348 2.73 -24.64 1.93
N ILE A 349 3.24 -24.06 3.02
CA ILE A 349 4.67 -23.88 3.30
C ILE A 349 4.94 -24.29 4.76
N PRO A 350 6.18 -24.65 5.10
CA PRO A 350 6.52 -25.02 6.47
C PRO A 350 6.27 -23.87 7.45
N THR A 351 5.75 -24.17 8.65
CA THR A 351 5.41 -23.15 9.65
C THR A 351 6.65 -22.44 10.21
N GLU A 352 7.85 -23.01 10.09
CA GLU A 352 9.12 -22.35 10.44
C GLU A 352 9.42 -21.09 9.59
N THR A 353 8.68 -20.88 8.49
CA THR A 353 8.75 -19.65 7.69
C THR A 353 8.00 -18.48 8.32
N LEU A 354 7.16 -18.74 9.34
CA LEU A 354 6.43 -17.72 10.10
C LEU A 354 7.28 -17.14 11.23
N LEU A 355 6.82 -16.01 11.77
CA LEU A 355 7.36 -15.53 13.03
C LEU A 355 7.17 -16.57 14.13
N PRO A 356 8.16 -16.80 15.01
CA PRO A 356 8.06 -17.82 16.06
C PRO A 356 6.78 -17.73 16.89
N ALA A 357 6.33 -16.52 17.25
CA ALA A 357 5.07 -16.35 17.99
C ALA A 357 3.81 -16.69 17.18
N VAL A 358 3.83 -16.43 15.86
CA VAL A 358 2.73 -16.82 14.97
C VAL A 358 2.72 -18.34 14.78
N ALA A 359 3.90 -18.96 14.61
CA ALA A 359 4.04 -20.41 14.52
C ALA A 359 3.60 -21.11 15.82
N ALA A 360 3.92 -20.54 16.98
CA ALA A 360 3.56 -21.07 18.30
C ALA A 360 2.06 -20.92 18.60
N ALA A 361 1.43 -19.83 18.17
CA ALA A 361 -0.01 -19.59 18.38
C ALA A 361 -0.90 -20.49 17.51
N LEU A 362 -0.38 -20.96 16.39
CA LEU A 362 -1.16 -21.69 15.41
C LEU A 362 -1.80 -23.00 15.91
N PRO A 363 -1.06 -23.89 16.60
CA PRO A 363 -1.64 -25.07 17.24
C PRO A 363 -2.68 -24.72 18.31
N LEU A 364 -2.39 -23.70 19.14
CA LEU A 364 -3.30 -23.24 20.20
C LEU A 364 -4.62 -22.72 19.63
N MET A 365 -4.57 -21.99 18.52
CA MET A 365 -5.78 -21.55 17.82
C MET A 365 -6.62 -22.72 17.31
N ALA A 366 -5.96 -23.73 16.73
CA ALA A 366 -6.65 -24.91 16.24
C ALA A 366 -7.34 -25.66 17.38
N GLU A 367 -6.65 -25.83 18.51
CA GLU A 367 -7.19 -26.43 19.73
C GLU A 367 -8.36 -25.61 20.29
N LEU A 368 -8.22 -24.29 20.44
CA LEU A 368 -9.26 -23.42 20.98
C LEU A 368 -10.54 -23.44 20.14
N LEU A 369 -10.39 -23.36 18.82
CA LEU A 369 -11.52 -23.48 17.89
C LEU A 369 -12.12 -24.89 17.88
N SER A 370 -11.42 -25.88 18.45
CA SER A 370 -11.91 -27.25 18.62
C SER A 370 -12.70 -27.49 19.91
N THR A 371 -12.63 -26.57 20.87
CA THR A 371 -13.32 -26.70 22.16
C THR A 371 -14.78 -26.25 22.09
N SER A 372 -15.51 -26.37 23.21
CA SER A 372 -16.83 -25.75 23.37
C SER A 372 -16.81 -24.22 23.24
N LEU A 373 -15.65 -23.57 23.35
CA LEU A 373 -15.49 -22.16 23.03
C LEU A 373 -15.46 -21.93 21.51
N GLY A 374 -14.92 -22.90 20.77
CA GLY A 374 -14.94 -22.89 19.31
C GLY A 374 -16.34 -22.89 18.72
N SER A 375 -17.32 -23.51 19.37
CA SER A 375 -18.70 -23.54 18.87
C SER A 375 -19.40 -22.18 18.93
N SER A 376 -19.01 -21.27 19.83
CA SER A 376 -19.49 -19.88 19.85
C SER A 376 -18.68 -18.97 18.92
N LEU A 377 -17.37 -19.23 18.76
CA LEU A 377 -16.48 -18.40 17.95
C LEU A 377 -16.48 -18.74 16.45
N ALA A 378 -16.78 -19.98 16.06
CA ALA A 378 -16.68 -20.47 14.69
C ALA A 378 -17.80 -19.99 13.75
N PRO A 379 -19.08 -19.84 14.18
CA PRO A 379 -20.14 -19.38 13.29
C PRO A 379 -19.79 -18.05 12.62
N GLY A 380 -19.75 -18.04 11.28
CA GLY A 380 -19.44 -16.84 10.48
C GLY A 380 -17.98 -16.38 10.49
N LEU A 381 -17.07 -17.07 11.18
CA LEU A 381 -15.65 -16.75 11.18
C LEU A 381 -15.04 -17.07 9.81
N ARG A 382 -14.54 -16.05 9.11
CA ARG A 382 -13.97 -16.18 7.75
C ARG A 382 -12.46 -16.37 7.78
N CYS A 383 -11.77 -15.59 8.61
CA CYS A 383 -10.33 -15.71 8.76
C CYS A 383 -9.87 -15.19 10.12
N VAL A 384 -8.65 -15.56 10.48
CA VAL A 384 -7.93 -14.99 11.61
C VAL A 384 -6.70 -14.27 11.11
N LYS A 385 -6.52 -13.01 11.54
CA LYS A 385 -5.32 -12.23 11.25
C LYS A 385 -4.42 -12.22 12.47
N LEU A 386 -3.18 -12.64 12.27
CA LEU A 386 -2.14 -12.65 13.26
C LEU A 386 -1.14 -11.55 12.95
N HIS A 387 -0.89 -10.73 13.97
CA HIS A 387 0.02 -9.60 13.92
C HIS A 387 1.08 -9.82 14.99
N GLY A 388 2.21 -10.40 14.60
CA GLY A 388 3.35 -10.60 15.49
C GLY A 388 4.31 -9.42 15.44
N SER A 389 4.83 -9.02 16.60
CA SER A 389 5.96 -8.10 16.67
C SER A 389 7.27 -8.79 16.35
N LEU A 390 8.05 -8.27 15.40
CA LEU A 390 9.47 -8.61 15.30
C LEU A 390 10.28 -7.74 16.28
N GLY A 391 10.89 -8.36 17.29
CA GLY A 391 11.89 -7.72 18.14
C GLY A 391 11.40 -6.98 19.38
N GLY A 392 10.12 -7.13 19.77
CA GLY A 392 9.64 -6.68 21.08
C GLY A 392 9.92 -7.71 22.17
N SER A 393 10.26 -7.25 23.39
CA SER A 393 10.25 -8.06 24.61
C SER A 393 9.27 -7.42 25.61
N PRO A 394 8.16 -8.07 25.99
CA PRO A 394 7.76 -9.40 25.53
C PRO A 394 7.34 -9.40 24.05
N VAL A 395 7.42 -10.56 23.41
CA VAL A 395 6.88 -10.75 22.06
C VAL A 395 5.37 -10.57 22.13
N GLN A 396 4.83 -9.66 21.33
CA GLN A 396 3.40 -9.38 21.27
C GLN A 396 2.79 -10.06 20.03
N LEU A 397 1.67 -10.73 20.25
CA LEU A 397 0.84 -11.28 19.19
C LEU A 397 -0.56 -10.70 19.32
N LEU A 398 -0.98 -9.93 18.33
CA LEU A 398 -2.36 -9.51 18.18
C LEU A 398 -3.08 -10.51 17.28
N VAL A 399 -4.17 -11.07 17.80
CA VAL A 399 -5.07 -11.99 17.09
C VAL A 399 -6.35 -11.24 16.76
N CYS A 400 -6.76 -11.23 15.49
CA CYS A 400 -8.02 -10.62 15.06
C CYS A 400 -8.89 -11.68 14.39
N LEU A 401 -10.04 -11.97 14.98
CA LEU A 401 -11.07 -12.82 14.40
C LEU A 401 -11.92 -11.98 13.44
N ILE A 402 -12.02 -12.39 12.18
CA ILE A 402 -12.74 -11.65 11.14
C ILE A 402 -13.96 -12.45 10.70
N TYR A 403 -15.14 -11.89 10.96
CA TYR A 403 -16.43 -12.47 10.64
C TYR A 403 -16.97 -11.95 9.30
N GLY A 404 -17.87 -12.73 8.68
CA GLY A 404 -18.64 -12.29 7.52
C GLY A 404 -19.60 -11.16 7.87
N ALA A 405 -20.03 -10.39 6.87
CA ALA A 405 -20.96 -9.27 7.07
C ALA A 405 -22.34 -9.73 7.59
N GLU A 406 -22.66 -11.01 7.35
CA GLU A 406 -23.87 -11.69 7.74
C GLU A 406 -23.86 -12.25 9.17
N THR A 407 -22.75 -12.13 9.90
CA THR A 407 -22.63 -12.69 11.25
C THR A 407 -22.14 -11.65 12.24
N GLU A 408 -22.89 -11.51 13.34
CA GLU A 408 -22.48 -10.67 14.47
C GLU A 408 -21.26 -11.29 15.15
N ALA A 409 -20.25 -10.48 15.44
CA ALA A 409 -19.07 -10.97 16.16
C ALA A 409 -19.45 -11.42 17.59
N PRO A 410 -18.76 -12.43 18.16
CA PRO A 410 -18.98 -12.90 19.52
C PRO A 410 -18.89 -11.78 20.55
N LYS A 411 -19.66 -11.91 21.64
CA LYS A 411 -19.71 -10.89 22.69
C LYS A 411 -18.50 -10.99 23.61
N GLU A 412 -18.19 -9.89 24.30
CA GLU A 412 -17.01 -9.74 25.16
C GLU A 412 -16.76 -10.92 26.16
N PRO A 413 -17.78 -11.51 26.82
CA PRO A 413 -17.56 -12.65 27.72
C PRO A 413 -17.00 -13.91 27.03
N GLU A 414 -17.33 -14.12 25.75
CA GLU A 414 -16.84 -15.25 24.94
C GLU A 414 -15.40 -14.99 24.46
N LEU A 415 -15.06 -13.72 24.23
CA LEU A 415 -13.71 -13.30 23.86
C LEU A 415 -12.74 -13.29 25.05
N GLU A 416 -13.22 -13.07 26.28
CA GLU A 416 -12.38 -13.14 27.49
C GLU A 416 -11.91 -14.57 27.79
N LEU A 417 -12.74 -15.59 27.54
CA LEU A 417 -12.30 -16.98 27.62
C LEU A 417 -11.23 -17.31 26.56
N PHE A 418 -11.34 -16.71 25.36
CA PHE A 418 -10.34 -16.85 24.31
C PHE A 418 -9.02 -16.16 24.68
N ARG A 419 -9.10 -15.00 25.34
CA ARG A 419 -7.95 -14.23 25.82
C ARG A 419 -7.20 -14.95 26.94
N LEU A 420 -7.89 -15.65 27.84
CA LEU A 420 -7.26 -16.38 28.95
C LEU A 420 -6.49 -17.63 28.52
N ALA A 421 -6.78 -18.16 27.33
CA ALA A 421 -6.13 -19.33 26.77
C ALA A 421 -4.87 -19.00 25.92
N PHE A 422 -4.66 -17.72 25.58
CA PHE A 422 -3.51 -17.20 24.83
C PHE A 422 -2.55 -16.45 25.75
#